data_AF-A0A5C6MYU8-F1
#
_entry.id   AF-A0A5C6MYU8-F1
#
_cell.length_a   1.000
_cell.length_b   1.000
_cell.length_c   1.000
_cell.angle_alpha   90.00
_cell.angle_beta   90.00
_cell.angle_gamma   90.00
#
_symmetry.space_group_name_H-M   'P 1'
#
loop_
_entity.id
_entity.type
_entity.pdbx_description
1 polymer ?
#
loop_
_entity_poly.entity_id
_entity_poly.type
_entity_poly.pdbx_seq_one_letter_code
_entity_poly.pdbx_strand_id
1 'polypeptide(L)'
;VINAALTLAARPQSKVAQDNMDVFKDQWEKQVRILTEAVDDITSVDDFLSVSENHILEDVNKCVIALQEGDVDTLDRTAGAIRGRAARVVHIINAEMENYEPGVYTERVLESIRLLSETG
;
A
#
# COMPACT_ATOMS: atom_id res chain seq x y z
N VAL A 1 -5.13 -12.49 16.38
CA VAL A 1 -4.30 -13.06 15.29
C VAL A 1 -3.32 -14.11 15.79
N ILE A 2 -2.28 -13.79 16.58
CA ILE A 2 -1.23 -14.75 16.98
C ILE A 2 -1.79 -16.03 17.62
N ASN A 3 -2.69 -15.92 18.61
CA ASN A 3 -3.28 -17.09 19.26
C ASN A 3 -4.15 -17.93 18.32
N ALA A 4 -4.83 -17.30 17.36
CA ALA A 4 -5.60 -18.01 16.34
C ALA A 4 -4.66 -18.80 15.40
N ALA A 5 -3.55 -18.18 14.99
CA ALA A 5 -2.52 -18.83 14.18
C ALA A 5 -1.85 -20.00 14.91
N LEU A 6 -1.51 -19.83 16.20
CA LEU A 6 -0.95 -20.93 17.03
C LEU A 6 -1.93 -22.09 17.16
N THR A 7 -3.23 -21.80 17.35
CA THR A 7 -4.28 -22.82 17.43
C THR A 7 -4.44 -23.56 16.11
N LEU A 8 -4.43 -22.83 14.99
CA LEU A 8 -4.49 -23.42 13.65
C LEU A 8 -3.24 -24.25 13.34
N ALA A 9 -2.04 -23.78 13.70
CA ALA A 9 -0.79 -24.51 13.51
C ALA A 9 -0.78 -25.84 14.28
N ALA A 10 -1.34 -25.86 15.49
CA ALA A 10 -1.48 -27.08 16.28
C ALA A 10 -2.54 -28.05 15.71
N ARG A 11 -3.53 -27.55 14.96
CA ARG A 11 -4.66 -28.35 14.40
C ARG A 11 -5.04 -27.88 12.99
N PRO A 12 -4.18 -28.08 11.98
CA PRO A 12 -4.34 -27.45 10.66
C PRO A 12 -5.58 -27.91 9.89
N GLN A 13 -6.05 -29.14 10.15
CA GLN A 13 -7.25 -29.70 9.50
C GLN A 13 -8.56 -29.35 10.22
N SER A 14 -8.50 -28.64 11.36
CA SER A 14 -9.70 -28.26 12.10
C SER A 14 -10.39 -27.11 11.39
N LYS A 15 -11.60 -27.36 10.87
CA LYS A 15 -12.41 -26.32 10.22
C LYS A 15 -12.70 -25.13 11.14
N VAL A 16 -12.99 -25.40 12.43
CA VAL A 16 -13.18 -24.35 13.44
C VAL A 16 -11.92 -23.49 13.62
N ALA A 17 -10.72 -24.10 13.60
CA ALA A 17 -9.48 -23.33 13.72
C ALA A 17 -9.18 -22.51 12.46
N GLN A 18 -9.53 -23.03 11.27
CA GLN A 18 -9.43 -22.31 9.99
C GLN A 18 -10.38 -21.10 9.99
N ASP A 19 -11.67 -21.31 10.27
CA ASP A 19 -12.69 -20.26 10.30
C ASP A 19 -12.34 -19.19 11.34
N ASN A 20 -11.86 -19.59 12.51
CA ASN A 20 -11.40 -18.65 13.53
C ASN A 20 -10.19 -17.82 13.06
N MET A 21 -9.25 -18.44 12.33
CA MET A 21 -8.11 -17.70 11.77
C MET A 21 -8.57 -16.71 10.70
N ASP A 22 -9.50 -17.08 9.84
CA ASP A 22 -10.07 -16.21 8.80
C ASP A 22 -10.77 -15.00 9.44
N VAL A 23 -11.59 -15.21 10.48
CA VAL A 23 -12.22 -14.11 11.23
C VAL A 23 -11.18 -13.15 11.79
N PHE A 24 -10.10 -13.65 12.40
CA PHE A 24 -9.05 -12.79 12.94
C PHE A 24 -8.20 -12.11 11.87
N LYS A 25 -8.03 -12.74 10.71
CA LYS A 25 -7.35 -12.14 9.55
C LYS A 25 -8.15 -10.94 9.04
N ASP A 26 -9.44 -11.12 8.76
CA ASP A 26 -10.31 -10.06 8.25
C ASP A 26 -10.43 -8.90 9.24
N GLN A 27 -10.57 -9.21 10.54
CA GLN A 27 -10.60 -8.19 11.60
C GLN A 27 -9.29 -7.42 11.68
N TRP A 28 -8.15 -8.08 11.54
CA TRP A 28 -6.84 -7.44 11.56
C TRP A 28 -6.65 -6.51 10.36
N GLU A 29 -6.93 -6.99 9.15
CA GLU A 29 -6.87 -6.17 7.92
C GLU A 29 -7.77 -4.93 8.03
N LYS A 30 -8.99 -5.11 8.56
CA LYS A 30 -9.90 -3.99 8.83
C LYS A 30 -9.31 -3.00 9.84
N GLN A 31 -8.76 -3.47 10.95
CA GLN A 31 -8.27 -2.58 12.00
C GLN A 31 -7.00 -1.83 11.58
N VAL A 32 -6.12 -2.48 10.82
CA VAL A 32 -4.93 -1.84 10.22
C VAL A 32 -5.36 -0.76 9.24
N ARG A 33 -6.37 -1.02 8.40
CA ARG A 33 -6.90 -0.01 7.49
C ARG A 33 -7.48 1.21 8.24
N ILE A 34 -8.32 0.99 9.24
CA ILE A 34 -8.88 2.08 10.06
C ILE A 34 -7.78 2.94 10.70
N LEU A 35 -6.73 2.30 11.24
CA LEU A 35 -5.61 3.03 11.83
C LEU A 35 -4.84 3.82 10.75
N THR A 36 -4.67 3.24 9.56
CA THR A 36 -3.97 3.89 8.45
C THR A 36 -4.73 5.13 7.98
N GLU A 37 -6.05 5.02 7.79
CA GLU A 37 -6.92 6.15 7.42
C GLU A 37 -6.85 7.26 8.50
N ALA A 38 -6.91 6.89 9.79
CA ALA A 38 -6.80 7.86 10.88
C ALA A 38 -5.42 8.57 10.94
N VAL A 39 -4.35 7.92 10.47
CA VAL A 39 -3.03 8.55 10.34
C VAL A 39 -2.97 9.45 9.11
N ASP A 40 -3.56 9.02 8.00
CA ASP A 40 -3.65 9.80 6.77
C ASP A 40 -4.42 11.12 7.04
N ASP A 41 -5.51 11.10 7.82
CA ASP A 41 -6.32 12.28 8.19
C ASP A 41 -5.55 13.39 8.93
N ILE A 42 -4.49 13.03 9.67
CA ILE A 42 -3.67 13.99 10.44
C ILE A 42 -2.36 14.32 9.74
N THR A 43 -2.09 13.72 8.59
CA THR A 43 -0.86 13.89 7.82
C THR A 43 -1.12 14.80 6.63
N SER A 44 -0.28 15.82 6.43
CA SER A 44 -0.37 16.68 5.25
C SER A 44 -0.13 15.88 3.98
N VAL A 45 -1.02 16.03 2.99
CA VAL A 45 -0.84 15.41 1.66
C VAL A 45 0.43 15.91 0.98
N ASP A 46 0.82 17.17 1.21
CA ASP A 46 2.06 17.74 0.67
C ASP A 46 3.31 17.03 1.22
N ASP A 47 3.36 16.84 2.54
CA ASP A 47 4.46 16.11 3.19
C ASP A 47 4.49 14.65 2.74
N PHE A 48 3.32 14.02 2.65
CA PHE A 48 3.19 12.64 2.19
C PHE A 48 3.71 12.46 0.75
N LEU A 49 3.34 13.37 -0.16
CA LEU A 49 3.78 13.35 -1.55
C LEU A 49 5.29 13.57 -1.65
N SER A 50 5.83 14.57 -0.95
CA SER A 50 7.26 14.88 -0.96
C SER A 50 8.11 13.71 -0.46
N VAL A 51 7.70 13.07 0.64
CA VAL A 51 8.41 11.91 1.19
C VAL A 51 8.25 10.68 0.28
N SER A 52 7.07 10.50 -0.34
CA SER A 52 6.84 9.40 -1.28
C SER A 52 7.69 9.51 -2.53
N GLU A 53 7.82 10.72 -3.10
CA GLU A 53 8.69 11.00 -4.24
C GLU A 53 10.15 10.64 -3.94
N ASN A 54 10.68 11.13 -2.82
CA ASN A 54 12.05 10.85 -2.40
C ASN A 54 12.32 9.35 -2.25
N HIS A 55 11.40 8.61 -1.62
CA HIS A 55 11.57 7.18 -1.48
C HIS A 55 11.44 6.41 -2.80
N ILE A 56 10.55 6.83 -3.71
CA ILE A 56 10.44 6.21 -5.03
C ILE A 56 11.74 6.42 -5.82
N LEU A 57 12.33 7.62 -5.77
CA LEU A 57 13.62 7.90 -6.39
C LEU A 57 14.74 7.04 -5.81
N GLU A 58 14.77 6.87 -4.49
CA GLU A 58 15.73 5.99 -3.81
C GLU A 58 15.55 4.52 -4.24
N ASP A 59 14.31 4.04 -4.28
CA ASP A 59 13.98 2.67 -4.67
C ASP A 59 14.30 2.43 -6.16
N VAL A 60 14.09 3.41 -7.04
CA VAL A 60 14.52 3.33 -8.45
C VAL A 60 16.04 3.19 -8.56
N ASN A 61 16.81 3.97 -7.81
CA ASN A 61 18.27 3.84 -7.80
C ASN A 61 18.72 2.46 -7.33
N LYS A 62 18.08 1.92 -6.28
CA LYS A 62 18.34 0.55 -5.81
C LYS A 62 18.00 -0.52 -6.85
N CYS A 63 16.90 -0.36 -7.60
CA CYS A 63 16.56 -1.26 -8.71
C CYS A 63 17.63 -1.23 -9.81
N VAL A 64 18.16 -0.05 -10.15
CA VAL A 64 19.25 0.08 -11.15
C VAL A 64 20.51 -0.65 -10.69
N ILE A 65 20.89 -0.49 -9.42
CA ILE A 65 22.06 -1.19 -8.85
C ILE A 65 21.82 -2.72 -8.85
N ALA A 66 20.67 -3.17 -8.37
CA ALA A 66 20.32 -4.59 -8.33
C ALA A 66 20.36 -5.23 -9.74
N LEU A 67 19.89 -4.50 -10.76
CA LEU A 67 19.98 -4.94 -12.15
C LEU A 67 21.42 -5.07 -12.64
N GLN A 68 22.30 -4.13 -12.28
CA GLN A 68 23.73 -4.16 -12.64
C GLN A 68 24.46 -5.32 -11.97
N GLU A 69 24.08 -5.66 -10.73
CA GLU A 69 24.67 -6.73 -9.94
C GLU A 69 24.08 -8.11 -10.26
N GLY A 70 22.97 -8.16 -11.01
CA GLY A 70 22.23 -9.39 -11.27
C GLY A 70 21.48 -9.94 -10.04
N ASP A 71 21.22 -9.09 -9.05
CA ASP A 71 20.49 -9.43 -7.82
C ASP A 71 18.98 -9.37 -8.06
N VAL A 72 18.41 -10.51 -8.48
CA VAL A 72 16.98 -10.65 -8.77
C VAL A 72 16.09 -10.51 -7.54
N ASP A 73 16.58 -10.88 -6.35
CA ASP A 73 15.80 -10.84 -5.11
C ASP A 73 15.64 -9.38 -4.64
N THR A 74 16.71 -8.59 -4.69
CA THR A 74 16.64 -7.16 -4.38
C THR A 74 15.83 -6.42 -5.44
N LEU A 75 15.95 -6.80 -6.71
CA LEU A 75 15.14 -6.19 -7.78
C LEU A 75 13.64 -6.40 -7.54
N ASP A 76 13.19 -7.63 -7.29
CA ASP A 76 11.77 -7.93 -7.06
C ASP A 76 11.23 -7.22 -5.82
N ARG A 77 11.96 -7.30 -4.70
CA ARG A 77 11.57 -6.64 -3.45
C ARG A 77 11.46 -5.13 -3.60
N THR A 78 12.44 -4.49 -4.24
CA THR A 78 12.46 -3.04 -4.41
C THR A 78 11.39 -2.58 -5.41
N ALA A 79 11.19 -3.33 -6.50
CA ALA A 79 10.08 -3.10 -7.42
C ALA A 79 8.72 -3.24 -6.71
N GLY A 80 8.57 -4.22 -5.82
CA GLY A 80 7.41 -4.37 -4.95
C GLY A 80 7.16 -3.16 -4.04
N ALA A 81 8.23 -2.60 -3.46
CA ALA A 81 8.14 -1.38 -2.67
C ALA A 81 7.67 -0.17 -3.51
N ILE A 82 8.20 0.00 -4.72
CA ILE A 82 7.76 1.06 -5.66
C ILE A 82 6.26 0.90 -5.95
N ARG A 83 5.81 -0.32 -6.31
CA ARG A 83 4.38 -0.59 -6.55
C ARG A 83 3.51 -0.27 -5.34
N GLY A 84 3.95 -0.67 -4.14
CA GLY A 84 3.24 -0.38 -2.89
C GLY A 84 3.13 1.12 -2.60
N ARG A 85 4.21 1.89 -2.81
CA ARG A 85 4.21 3.35 -2.64
C ARG A 85 3.31 4.05 -3.67
N ALA A 86 3.42 3.67 -4.95
CA ALA A 86 2.57 4.22 -6.00
C ALA A 86 1.08 3.96 -5.73
N ALA A 87 0.73 2.74 -5.29
CA ALA A 87 -0.64 2.40 -4.91
C ALA A 87 -1.14 3.25 -3.71
N ARG A 88 -0.29 3.55 -2.73
CA ARG A 88 -0.65 4.43 -1.60
C ARG A 88 -0.83 5.88 -2.03
N VAL A 89 -0.01 6.39 -2.96
CA VAL A 89 -0.21 7.72 -3.57
C VAL A 89 -1.56 7.79 -4.28
N VAL A 90 -1.88 6.79 -5.11
CA VAL A 90 -3.19 6.71 -5.80
C VAL A 90 -4.33 6.73 -4.78
N HIS A 91 -4.24 5.94 -3.72
CA HIS A 91 -5.28 5.86 -2.69
C HIS A 91 -5.49 7.19 -1.94
N ILE A 92 -4.42 7.79 -1.43
CA ILE A 92 -4.50 9.05 -0.65
C ILE A 92 -4.99 10.19 -1.53
N ILE A 93 -4.49 10.30 -2.76
CA ILE A 93 -4.90 11.41 -3.64
C ILE A 93 -6.35 11.25 -4.10
N ASN A 94 -6.82 10.03 -4.40
CA ASN A 94 -8.23 9.82 -4.69
C ASN A 94 -9.12 10.24 -3.50
N ALA A 95 -8.78 9.82 -2.28
CA ALA A 95 -9.51 10.19 -1.08
C ALA A 95 -9.47 11.71 -0.82
N GLU A 96 -8.31 12.34 -1.01
CA GLU A 96 -8.16 13.79 -0.84
C GLU A 96 -9.00 14.57 -1.86
N MET A 97 -9.09 14.11 -3.11
CA MET A 97 -9.91 14.78 -4.13
C MET A 97 -11.41 14.73 -3.84
N GLU A 98 -11.89 13.78 -3.03
CA GLU A 98 -13.30 13.73 -2.58
C GLU A 98 -13.66 14.90 -1.65
N ASN A 99 -12.66 15.58 -1.05
CA ASN A 99 -12.86 16.75 -0.21
C ASN A 99 -13.10 18.06 -1.01
N TYR A 100 -12.99 18.02 -2.34
CA TYR A 100 -13.12 19.20 -3.21
C TYR A 100 -14.33 19.08 -4.14
N GLU A 101 -14.92 20.23 -4.49
CA GLU A 101 -15.99 20.26 -5.52
C GLU A 101 -15.41 19.80 -6.89
N PRO A 102 -16.12 18.94 -7.63
CA PRO A 102 -15.70 18.53 -8.97
C PRO A 102 -15.46 19.72 -9.91
N GLY A 103 -14.34 19.67 -10.64
CA GLY A 103 -14.00 20.68 -11.64
C GLY A 103 -12.59 20.49 -12.19
N VAL A 104 -12.10 21.50 -12.92
CA VAL A 104 -10.82 21.43 -13.65
C VAL A 104 -9.64 21.02 -12.78
N TYR A 105 -9.62 21.41 -11.51
CA TYR A 105 -8.57 21.01 -10.57
C TYR A 105 -8.61 19.50 -10.28
N THR A 106 -9.73 18.99 -9.78
CA THR A 106 -9.88 17.57 -9.42
C THR A 106 -9.77 16.67 -10.66
N GLU A 107 -10.31 17.09 -11.81
CA GLU A 107 -10.19 16.35 -13.07
C GLU A 107 -8.73 16.16 -13.50
N ARG A 108 -7.91 17.21 -13.44
CA ARG A 108 -6.49 17.12 -13.84
C ARG A 108 -5.68 16.24 -12.88
N VAL A 109 -5.97 16.31 -11.59
CA VAL A 109 -5.31 15.46 -10.59
C VAL A 109 -5.71 14.00 -10.82
N LEU A 110 -7.00 13.71 -10.94
CA LEU A 110 -7.50 12.35 -11.15
C LEU A 110 -7.04 11.75 -12.48
N GLU A 111 -6.91 12.54 -13.55
CA GLU A 111 -6.32 12.08 -14.81
C GLU A 111 -4.86 11.64 -14.63
N SER A 112 -4.07 12.42 -13.88
CA SER A 112 -2.67 12.10 -13.59
C SER A 112 -2.54 10.83 -12.75
N ILE A 113 -3.42 10.66 -11.76
CA ILE A 113 -3.48 9.45 -10.92
C ILE A 113 -3.92 8.24 -11.74
N ARG A 114 -4.89 8.41 -12.64
CA ARG A 114 -5.32 7.34 -13.54
C ARG A 114 -4.20 6.88 -14.47
N LEU A 115 -3.43 7.82 -15.01
CA LEU A 115 -2.27 7.49 -15.84
C LEU A 115 -1.27 6.63 -15.06
N LEU A 116 -1.00 6.98 -13.79
CA LEU A 116 -0.11 6.22 -12.92
C LEU A 116 -0.64 4.80 -12.63
N SER A 117 -1.95 4.63 -12.44
CA SER A 117 -2.54 3.34 -12.07
C SER A 117 -2.89 2.42 -13.24
N GLU A 118 -3.22 2.97 -14.41
CA GLU A 118 -3.77 2.20 -15.54
C GLU A 118 -2.78 1.95 -16.69
N THR A 119 -1.62 2.61 -16.72
CA THR A 119 -0.69 2.55 -17.87
C THR A 119 0.47 1.56 -17.68
N GLY A 120 0.23 0.42 -17.03
CA GLY A 120 1.24 -0.61 -16.72
C GLY A 120 1.05 -1.92 -17.45
#